data_AF-A0A2G9ZCG5-F1
#
_entry.id   AF-A0A2G9ZCG5-F1
#
_cell.length_a   1.000
_cell.length_b   1.000
_cell.length_c   1.000
_cell.angle_alpha   90.00
_cell.angle_beta   90.00
_cell.angle_gamma   90.00
#
_symmetry.space_group_name_H-M   'P 1'
#
loop_
_entity.id
_entity.type
_entity.pdbx_description
1 polymer ?
#
loop_
_entity_poly.entity_id
_entity_poly.type
_entity_poly.pdbx_seq_one_letter_code
_entity_poly.pdbx_strand_id
1 'polypeptide(L)'
;MTLSIISALLFTILIEVCIAIIFGYRKKLEIATIILINIITNPLLNYFLLLNNHYEIIKIDTLVILFLEIAVVYVEWLLLKYTLQQNPKKLFILSIAMNFCSYFLGILIFR
;
A
#
# COMPACT_ATOMS: atom_id res chain seq x y z
N MET A 1 2.44 -19.36 -10.93
CA MET A 1 1.02 -19.08 -10.67
C MET A 1 0.78 -17.62 -11.00
N THR A 2 0.32 -17.32 -12.22
CA THR A 2 0.18 -15.94 -12.74
C THR A 2 -1.04 -15.27 -12.10
N LEU A 3 -0.87 -14.76 -10.88
CA LEU A 3 -1.83 -13.81 -10.33
C LEU A 3 -1.73 -12.51 -11.13
N SER A 4 -2.87 -12.06 -11.64
CA SER A 4 -2.94 -10.78 -12.34
C SER A 4 -2.71 -9.65 -11.34
N ILE A 5 -2.10 -8.55 -11.77
CA ILE A 5 -1.93 -7.32 -10.96
C ILE A 5 -3.26 -6.89 -10.30
N ILE A 6 -4.38 -7.16 -10.98
CA ILE A 6 -5.74 -6.92 -10.49
C ILE A 6 -6.05 -7.75 -9.24
N SER A 7 -5.72 -9.04 -9.24
CA SER A 7 -5.94 -9.91 -8.08
C SER A 7 -5.12 -9.50 -6.86
N ALA A 8 -3.86 -9.11 -7.06
CA ALA A 8 -3.00 -8.58 -6.00
C ALA A 8 -3.58 -7.26 -5.44
N LEU A 9 -4.01 -6.35 -6.31
CA LEU A 9 -4.63 -5.09 -5.90
C LEU A 9 -5.91 -5.30 -5.08
N LEU A 10 -6.80 -6.18 -5.53
CA LEU A 10 -8.03 -6.50 -4.80
C LEU A 10 -7.74 -7.06 -3.41
N PHE A 11 -6.72 -7.92 -3.32
CA PHE A 11 -6.29 -8.50 -2.05
C PHE A 11 -5.74 -7.43 -1.09
N THR A 12 -4.88 -6.54 -1.60
CA THR A 12 -4.37 -5.40 -0.82
C THR A 12 -5.50 -4.50 -0.33
N ILE A 13 -6.41 -4.09 -1.21
CA ILE A 13 -7.55 -3.24 -0.84
C ILE A 13 -8.40 -3.91 0.25
N LEU A 14 -8.64 -5.22 0.16
CA LEU A 14 -9.41 -5.95 1.16
C LEU A 14 -8.73 -5.89 2.53
N ILE A 15 -7.43 -6.16 2.60
CA ILE A 15 -6.67 -6.11 3.86
C ILE A 15 -6.69 -4.71 4.44
N GLU A 16 -6.41 -3.69 3.63
CA GLU A 16 -6.26 -2.33 4.12
C GLU A 16 -7.58 -1.74 4.62
N VAL A 17 -8.69 -2.05 3.94
CA VAL A 17 -10.03 -1.72 4.44
C VAL A 17 -10.33 -2.43 5.75
N CYS A 18 -9.97 -3.71 5.90
CA CYS A 18 -10.12 -4.43 7.17
C CYS A 18 -9.32 -3.75 8.30
N ILE A 19 -8.06 -3.40 8.06
CA ILE A 19 -7.21 -2.69 9.03
C ILE A 19 -7.80 -1.31 9.38
N ALA A 20 -8.26 -0.56 8.38
CA ALA A 20 -8.91 0.73 8.59
C ALA A 20 -10.13 0.64 9.51
N ILE A 21 -10.98 -0.37 9.30
CA ILE A 21 -12.18 -0.63 10.12
C ILE A 21 -11.80 -0.97 11.57
N ILE A 22 -10.72 -1.75 11.77
CA ILE A 22 -10.18 -2.08 13.10
C ILE A 22 -9.69 -0.82 13.81
N PHE A 23 -9.06 0.10 13.08
CA PHE A 23 -8.60 1.40 13.58
C PHE A 23 -9.73 2.43 13.78
N GLY A 24 -10.97 2.06 13.47
CA GLY A 24 -12.16 2.90 13.71
C GLY A 24 -12.59 3.77 12.53
N TYR A 25 -11.94 3.64 11.36
CA TYR A 25 -12.33 4.33 10.14
C TYR A 25 -13.47 3.57 9.46
N ARG A 26 -14.67 4.13 9.50
CA ARG A 26 -15.91 3.45 9.03
C ARG A 26 -16.79 4.34 8.16
N LYS A 27 -16.48 5.63 8.05
CA LYS A 27 -17.27 6.55 7.23
C LYS A 27 -17.02 6.26 5.76
N LYS A 28 -18.06 6.40 4.94
CA LYS A 28 -17.97 6.17 3.48
C LYS A 28 -16.82 6.94 2.83
N LEU A 29 -16.62 8.20 3.22
CA LEU A 29 -15.52 9.03 2.72
C LEU A 29 -14.14 8.53 3.16
N GLU A 30 -14.01 8.00 4.39
CA GLU A 30 -12.73 7.48 4.89
C GLU A 30 -12.33 6.23 4.12
N ILE A 31 -13.27 5.28 3.97
CA ILE A 31 -13.04 4.03 3.23
C ILE A 31 -12.78 4.32 1.75
N ALA A 32 -13.58 5.18 1.11
CA ALA A 32 -13.35 5.56 -0.28
C ALA A 32 -11.97 6.20 -0.49
N THR A 33 -11.54 7.05 0.45
CA THR A 33 -10.21 7.68 0.40
C THR A 33 -9.10 6.63 0.46
N ILE A 34 -9.19 5.67 1.39
CA ILE A 34 -8.19 4.60 1.54
C ILE A 34 -8.12 3.74 0.27
N ILE A 35 -9.27 3.35 -0.28
CA ILE A 35 -9.35 2.59 -1.53
C ILE A 35 -8.70 3.35 -2.68
N LEU A 36 -9.01 4.64 -2.84
CA LEU A 36 -8.48 5.46 -3.94
C LEU A 36 -6.96 5.64 -3.85
N ILE A 37 -6.45 5.89 -2.64
CA ILE A 37 -5.00 5.99 -2.41
C ILE A 37 -4.32 4.69 -2.84
N ASN A 38 -4.84 3.56 -2.39
CA ASN A 38 -4.34 2.22 -2.71
C ASN A 38 -4.36 1.89 -4.21
N ILE A 39 -5.44 2.27 -4.90
CA ILE A 39 -5.58 2.09 -6.35
C ILE A 39 -4.51 2.88 -7.11
N ILE A 40 -3.97 3.95 -6.53
CA ILE A 40 -2.92 4.75 -7.14
C ILE A 40 -1.53 4.22 -6.74
N THR A 41 -1.27 4.07 -5.44
CA THR A 41 0.08 3.78 -4.91
C THR A 41 0.55 2.37 -5.23
N ASN A 42 -0.28 1.35 -5.04
CA ASN A 42 0.12 -0.05 -5.23
C ASN A 42 0.41 -0.40 -6.69
N PRO A 43 -0.41 0.00 -7.68
CA PRO A 43 -0.06 -0.24 -9.09
C PRO A 43 1.18 0.54 -9.53
N LEU A 44 1.39 1.76 -9.01
CA LEU A 44 2.60 2.53 -9.31
C LEU A 44 3.87 1.84 -8.81
N LEU A 45 3.86 1.35 -7.56
CA LEU A 45 4.99 0.58 -7.02
C LEU A 45 5.30 -0.64 -7.89
N ASN A 46 4.27 -1.44 -8.20
CA ASN A 46 4.43 -2.62 -9.05
C ASN A 46 4.92 -2.27 -10.46
N TYR A 47 4.45 -1.17 -11.03
CA TYR A 47 4.90 -0.67 -12.32
C TYR A 47 6.38 -0.26 -12.29
N PHE A 48 6.84 0.44 -11.26
CA PHE A 48 8.25 0.79 -11.10
C PHE A 48 9.14 -0.44 -10.93
N LEU A 49 8.70 -1.44 -10.15
CA LEU A 49 9.41 -2.71 -10.03
C LEU A 49 9.49 -3.46 -11.36
N LEU A 50 8.40 -3.46 -12.15
CA LEU A 50 8.36 -4.09 -13.47
C LEU A 50 9.29 -3.38 -14.47
N LEU A 51 9.27 -2.04 -14.51
CA LEU A 51 10.19 -1.26 -15.34
C LEU A 51 11.64 -1.53 -14.97
N ASN A 52 11.96 -1.51 -13.67
CA ASN A 52 13.32 -1.78 -13.21
C ASN A 52 13.77 -3.20 -13.59
N ASN A 53 12.88 -4.19 -13.52
CA ASN A 53 13.17 -5.56 -13.95
C ASN A 53 13.34 -5.69 -15.48
N HIS A 54 12.65 -4.86 -16.27
CA HIS A 54 12.76 -4.88 -17.73
C HIS A 54 14.04 -4.22 -18.25
N TYR A 55 14.45 -3.10 -17.64
CA TYR A 55 15.62 -2.32 -18.06
C TYR A 55 16.88 -2.63 -17.25
N GLU A 56 16.79 -3.51 -16.25
CA GLU A 56 17.89 -3.88 -15.35
C GLU A 56 18.63 -2.66 -14.73
N ILE A 57 17.90 -1.57 -14.46
CA ILE A 57 18.48 -0.28 -14.04
C ILE A 57 19.24 -0.44 -12.73
N ILE A 58 18.65 -1.13 -11.75
CA ILE A 58 19.22 -1.40 -10.44
C ILE A 58 18.96 -2.86 -10.07
N LYS A 59 19.94 -3.52 -9.46
CA LYS A 59 19.75 -4.84 -8.87
C LYS A 59 18.73 -4.76 -7.73
N ILE A 60 17.57 -5.41 -7.90
CA ILE A 60 16.54 -5.46 -6.86
C ILE A 60 17.01 -6.42 -5.77
N ASP A 61 17.37 -5.88 -4.61
CA ASP A 61 17.58 -6.63 -3.39
C ASP A 61 16.52 -6.27 -2.34
N THR A 62 16.58 -6.93 -1.18
CA THR A 62 15.64 -6.71 -0.09
C THR A 62 15.71 -5.28 0.46
N LEU A 63 16.86 -4.61 0.37
CA LEU A 63 17.02 -3.23 0.84
C LEU A 63 16.30 -2.25 -0.08
N VAL A 64 16.39 -2.43 -1.40
CA VAL A 64 15.67 -1.61 -2.39
C VAL A 64 14.17 -1.75 -2.21
N ILE A 65 13.67 -2.98 -2.04
CA ILE A 65 12.24 -3.23 -1.78
C ILE A 65 11.82 -2.52 -0.49
N LEU A 66 12.57 -2.69 0.61
CA LEU A 66 12.25 -2.05 1.88
C LEU A 66 12.22 -0.52 1.76
N PHE A 67 13.14 0.08 1.00
CA PHE A 67 13.17 1.52 0.78
C PHE A 67 11.94 2.01 0.00
N LEU A 68 11.53 1.26 -1.03
CA LEU A 68 10.32 1.57 -1.79
C LEU A 68 9.05 1.44 -0.94
N GLU A 69 8.94 0.41 -0.10
CA GLU A 69 7.82 0.24 0.83
C GLU A 69 7.73 1.41 1.82
N ILE A 70 8.87 1.85 2.38
CA ILE A 70 8.92 3.03 3.26
C ILE A 70 8.48 4.29 2.50
N ALA A 71 8.90 4.43 1.24
CA ALA A 71 8.49 5.56 0.41
C ALA A 71 6.98 5.55 0.14
N VAL A 72 6.39 4.38 -0.13
CA VAL A 72 4.94 4.22 -0.32
C VAL A 72 4.19 4.58 0.94
N VAL A 73 4.58 4.03 2.11
CA VAL A 73 4.00 4.37 3.41
C VAL A 73 4.03 5.89 3.65
N TYR A 74 5.14 6.54 3.34
CA TYR A 74 5.28 7.98 3.51
C TYR A 74 4.33 8.77 2.59
N VAL A 75 4.23 8.38 1.31
CA VAL A 75 3.32 9.02 0.34
C VAL A 75 1.86 8.81 0.73
N GLU A 76 1.48 7.61 1.13
CA GLU A 76 0.11 7.31 1.57
C GLU A 76 -0.27 8.08 2.82
N TRP A 77 0.64 8.16 3.79
CA TRP A 77 0.43 8.99 4.97
C TRP A 77 0.18 10.45 4.60
N LEU A 78 0.96 11.02 3.68
CA LEU A 78 0.75 12.39 3.21
C LEU A 78 -0.64 12.52 2.58
N LEU A 79 -1.02 11.63 1.67
CA LEU A 79 -2.33 11.65 1.02
C LEU A 79 -3.47 11.54 2.03
N LEU A 80 -3.39 10.62 3.00
CA LEU A 80 -4.37 10.49 4.08
C LEU A 80 -4.43 11.75 4.94
N LYS A 81 -3.30 12.35 5.27
CA LYS A 81 -3.22 13.58 6.05
C LYS A 81 -3.91 14.74 5.33
N TYR A 82 -3.66 14.92 4.05
CA TYR A 82 -4.26 15.98 3.25
C TYR A 82 -5.77 15.79 3.03
N THR A 83 -6.22 14.54 2.90
CA THR A 83 -7.63 14.22 2.59
C THR A 83 -8.52 14.13 3.83
N LEU A 84 -8.09 13.42 4.87
CA LEU A 84 -8.90 13.18 6.07
C LEU A 84 -8.78 14.28 7.12
N GLN A 85 -7.70 15.07 7.09
CA GLN A 85 -7.44 16.19 8.02
C GLN A 85 -7.54 15.80 9.51
N GLN A 86 -7.30 14.52 9.82
CA GLN A 86 -7.30 14.01 11.20
C GLN A 86 -5.91 14.12 11.83
N ASN A 87 -5.76 13.58 13.04
CA ASN A 87 -4.49 13.57 13.74
C ASN A 87 -3.40 12.87 12.89
N PRO A 88 -2.31 13.58 12.52
CA PRO A 88 -1.32 13.07 11.58
C PRO A 88 -0.56 11.85 12.13
N LYS A 89 -0.38 11.75 13.45
CA LYS A 89 0.28 10.58 14.06
C LYS A 89 -0.60 9.34 13.93
N LYS A 90 -1.91 9.46 14.12
CA LYS A 90 -2.85 8.33 13.95
C LYS A 90 -2.88 7.85 12.51
N LEU A 91 -2.90 8.78 11.55
CA LEU A 91 -2.86 8.46 10.12
C LEU A 91 -1.54 7.81 9.70
N PHE A 92 -0.43 8.20 10.32
CA PHE A 92 0.87 7.56 10.05
C PHE A 92 0.89 6.12 10.53
N ILE A 93 0.42 5.87 11.76
CA ILE A 93 0.30 4.51 12.31
C ILE A 93 -0.64 3.66 11.45
N LEU A 94 -1.76 4.25 10.99
CA LEU A 94 -2.68 3.58 10.08
C LEU A 94 -1.97 3.17 8.78
N SER A 95 -1.27 4.10 8.12
CA SER A 95 -0.56 3.80 6.86
C SER A 95 0.50 2.72 7.04
N ILE A 96 1.29 2.76 8.13
CA ILE A 96 2.23 1.69 8.47
C ILE A 96 1.52 0.36 8.65
N ALA A 97 0.43 0.32 9.43
CA ALA A 97 -0.28 -0.92 9.72
C ALA A 97 -0.89 -1.53 8.45
N MET A 98 -1.48 -0.70 7.58
CA MET A 98 -2.07 -1.12 6.32
C MET A 98 -1.01 -1.74 5.38
N ASN A 99 0.06 -1.00 5.07
CA ASN A 99 1.14 -1.46 4.19
C ASN A 99 1.87 -2.67 4.77
N PHE A 100 2.16 -2.69 6.07
CA PHE A 100 2.85 -3.81 6.70
C PHE A 100 2.02 -5.09 6.64
N CYS A 101 0.72 -5.00 6.93
CA CYS A 101 -0.17 -6.14 6.85
C CYS A 101 -0.36 -6.62 5.41
N SER A 102 -0.55 -5.71 4.44
CA SER A 102 -0.72 -6.08 3.03
C SER A 102 0.55 -6.68 2.44
N TYR A 103 1.73 -6.13 2.74
CA TYR A 103 3.02 -6.69 2.36
C TYR A 103 3.26 -8.08 2.95
N PHE A 104 3.09 -8.24 4.26
CA PHE A 104 3.37 -9.50 4.95
C PHE A 104 2.43 -10.63 4.49
N LEU A 105 1.13 -10.33 4.37
CA LEU A 105 0.16 -11.30 3.85
C LEU A 105 0.37 -11.57 2.36
N GLY A 106 0.78 -10.55 1.59
CA GLY A 106 1.16 -10.71 0.20
C GLY A 106 2.33 -11.69 0.03
N ILE A 107 3.37 -11.60 0.87
CA ILE A 107 4.47 -12.57 0.88
C ILE A 107 3.97 -13.97 1.20
N LEU A 108 3.12 -14.14 2.23
CA LEU A 108 2.67 -15.46 2.66
C LEU A 108 1.83 -16.20 1.60
N ILE A 109 1.13 -15.47 0.74
CA ILE A 109 0.18 -16.05 -0.23
C ILE A 109 0.79 -16.13 -1.63
N PHE A 110 1.63 -15.17 -2.01
CA PHE A 110 2.09 -15.00 -3.39
C PHE A 110 3.57 -15.33 -3.62
N ARG A 111 4.32 -15.64 -2.56
CA ARG A 111 5.72 -16.06 -2.64
C ARG A 111 5.86 -17.57 -2.42
#